data_AF-A0A139NJT1-F1
#
_entry.id   AF-A0A139NJT1-F1
#
_cell.length_a   1.000
_cell.length_b   1.000
_cell.length_c   1.000
_cell.angle_alpha   90.00
_cell.angle_beta   90.00
_cell.angle_gamma   90.00
#
_symmetry.space_group_name_H-M   'P 1'
#
loop_
_entity.id
_entity.type
_entity.pdbx_description
1 polymer ?
#
loop_
_entity_poly.entity_id
_entity_poly.type
_entity_poly.pdbx_seq_one_letter_code
_entity_poly.pdbx_strand_id
1 'polypeptide(L)' 'MRKSFYHWLMTQRHHGTDAGMADLAEHVFYEADFPKQSSDFDQVSRFLEEEASFAFSLSEFDRIWEAYEAALA' A
#
# COMPACT_ATOMS: atom_id res chain seq x y z
N MET A 1 5.91 -5.82 17.37
CA MET A 1 5.31 -6.37 16.13
C MET A 1 5.49 -5.33 15.05
N ARG A 2 6.02 -5.69 13.88
CA ARG A 2 6.14 -4.78 12.73
C ARG A 2 4.73 -4.39 12.27
N LYS A 3 4.50 -3.10 12.02
CA LYS A 3 3.19 -2.61 11.54
C LYS A 3 2.97 -3.17 10.14
N SER A 4 1.80 -3.73 9.83
CA SER A 4 1.50 -4.19 8.47
C SER A 4 1.49 -3.02 7.49
N PHE A 5 1.73 -3.31 6.21
CA PHE A 5 1.72 -2.29 5.15
C PHE A 5 0.39 -1.54 5.13
N TYR A 6 -0.73 -2.26 5.19
CA TYR A 6 -2.08 -1.68 5.25
C TYR A 6 -2.24 -0.68 6.41
N HIS A 7 -1.89 -1.06 7.64
CA HIS A 7 -2.08 -0.17 8.79
C HIS A 7 -1.17 1.06 8.73
N TRP A 8 0.01 0.96 8.12
CA TRP A 8 0.84 2.12 7.85
C TRP A 8 0.23 2.99 6.76
N LEU A 9 -0.21 2.40 5.65
CA LEU A 9 -0.79 3.12 4.52
C LEU A 9 -2.06 3.90 4.92
N MET A 10 -2.88 3.33 5.80
CA MET A 10 -4.07 4.02 6.34
C MET A 10 -3.75 5.31 7.11
N THR A 11 -2.54 5.46 7.65
CA THR A 11 -2.15 6.74 8.30
C THR A 11 -1.81 7.82 7.29
N GLN A 12 -1.56 7.46 6.02
CA GLN A 12 -1.25 8.41 4.93
C GLN A 12 -2.52 8.89 4.19
N ARG A 13 -3.70 8.34 4.50
CA ARG A 13 -4.96 8.62 3.78
C ARG A 13 -5.49 10.06 3.92
N HIS A 14 -5.18 10.75 5.01
CA HIS A 14 -5.77 12.06 5.34
C HIS A 14 -4.77 13.19 5.60
N HIS A 15 -3.48 12.90 5.50
CA HIS A 15 -2.46 13.95 5.58
C HIS A 15 -2.26 14.55 4.18
N GLY A 16 -1.69 15.75 4.06
CA GLY A 16 -1.29 16.35 2.77
C GLY A 16 -0.11 15.61 2.11
N THR A 17 -0.11 14.29 2.23
CA THR A 17 0.83 13.33 1.72
C THR A 17 0.62 13.10 0.23
N ASP A 18 1.65 12.51 -0.38
CA ASP A 18 1.71 12.20 -1.81
C ASP A 18 0.39 11.63 -2.34
N ALA A 19 -0.11 12.19 -3.45
CA ALA A 19 -1.39 11.80 -4.03
C ALA A 19 -1.47 10.29 -4.31
N GLY A 20 -0.35 9.67 -4.71
CA GLY A 20 -0.29 8.24 -4.95
C GLY A 20 -0.52 7.40 -3.70
N MET A 21 -0.05 7.85 -2.52
CA MET A 21 -0.30 7.14 -1.26
C MET A 21 -1.77 7.21 -0.85
N ALA A 22 -2.39 8.38 -1.02
CA ALA A 22 -3.80 8.57 -0.69
C ALA A 22 -4.69 7.73 -1.61
N ASP A 23 -4.39 7.72 -2.92
CA ASP A 23 -5.12 6.93 -3.90
C ASP A 23 -4.99 5.42 -3.64
N LEU A 24 -3.77 4.94 -3.38
CA LEU A 24 -3.55 3.54 -3.03
C LEU A 24 -4.25 3.17 -1.71
N ALA A 25 -4.21 4.05 -0.70
CA ALA A 25 -4.91 3.86 0.56
C ALA A 25 -6.42 3.74 0.33
N GLU A 26 -7.01 4.63 -0.47
CA GLU A 26 -8.44 4.60 -0.78
C GLU A 26 -8.83 3.31 -1.49
N HIS A 27 -8.03 2.90 -2.49
CA HIS A 27 -8.27 1.68 -3.24
C HIS A 27 -8.25 0.44 -2.33
N VAL A 28 -7.15 0.18 -1.62
CA VAL A 28 -7.02 -1.03 -0.78
C VAL A 28 -7.91 -1.02 0.46
N PHE A 29 -8.48 0.14 0.82
CA PHE A 29 -9.48 0.25 1.88
C PHE A 29 -10.78 -0.46 1.49
N TYR A 30 -11.20 -0.34 0.23
CA TYR A 30 -12.40 -0.99 -0.30
C TYR A 30 -12.16 -2.44 -0.71
N GLU A 31 -10.90 -2.84 -0.92
CA GLU A 31 -10.56 -4.23 -1.21
C GLU A 31 -10.69 -5.13 0.04
N ALA A 32 -11.67 -6.03 0.00
CA ALA A 32 -11.94 -6.97 1.08
C ALA A 32 -10.84 -8.04 1.20
N ASP A 33 -10.31 -8.49 0.06
CA ASP A 33 -9.32 -9.56 -0.04
C ASP A 33 -7.87 -9.06 0.12
N PHE A 34 -7.67 -7.74 0.26
CA PHE A 34 -6.36 -7.18 0.50
C PHE A 34 -5.71 -7.82 1.75
N PRO A 35 -4.42 -8.20 1.72
CA PRO A 35 -3.76 -8.83 2.85
C PRO A 35 -3.43 -7.82 3.98
N LYS A 36 -4.44 -7.37 4.74
CA LYS A 36 -4.36 -6.26 5.72
C LYS A 36 -3.37 -6.47 6.86
N GLN A 37 -2.99 -7.71 7.14
CA GLN A 37 -2.02 -8.05 8.19
C GLN A 37 -0.61 -8.30 7.64
N SER A 38 -0.43 -8.27 6.31
CA SER A 38 0.86 -8.55 5.69
C SER A 38 1.83 -7.37 5.80
N SER A 39 3.08 -7.72 5.99
CA SER A 39 4.23 -6.81 5.83
C SER A 39 5.25 -7.40 4.85
N ASP A 40 4.84 -8.39 4.07
CA ASP A 40 5.64 -9.11 3.08
C ASP A 40 5.43 -8.47 1.70
N PHE A 41 6.53 -8.07 1.06
CA PHE A 41 6.49 -7.39 -0.24
C PHE A 41 5.85 -8.28 -1.30
N ASP A 42 6.31 -9.52 -1.42
CA ASP A 42 5.87 -10.42 -2.49
C ASP A 42 4.36 -10.71 -2.39
N GLN A 43 3.82 -10.81 -1.18
CA GLN A 43 2.39 -11.01 -0.97
C GLN A 43 1.56 -9.80 -1.40
N VAL A 44 2.00 -8.58 -1.06
CA VAL A 44 1.29 -7.34 -1.42
C VAL A 44 1.43 -7.05 -2.91
N SER A 45 2.63 -7.18 -3.47
CA SER A 45 2.91 -6.97 -4.91
C SER A 45 2.04 -7.89 -5.76
N ARG A 46 2.00 -9.19 -5.44
CA ARG A 46 1.18 -10.15 -6.19
C ARG A 46 -0.31 -9.81 -6.17
N PHE A 47 -0.85 -9.38 -5.03
CA PHE A 47 -2.24 -8.93 -4.94
C PHE A 47 -2.51 -7.77 -5.92
N LEU A 48 -1.63 -6.76 -5.94
CA LEU A 48 -1.78 -5.58 -6.80
C LEU A 48 -1.54 -5.88 -8.29
N GLU A 49 -0.66 -6.84 -8.61
CA GLU A 49 -0.40 -7.28 -9.98
C GLU A 49 -1.56 -8.13 -10.57
N GLU A 50 -2.25 -8.90 -9.73
CA GLU A 50 -3.39 -9.74 -10.14
C GLU A 50 -4.68 -8.93 -10.32
N GLU A 51 -4.78 -7.76 -9.70
CA GLU A 51 -5.87 -6.79 -9.85
C GLU A 51 -5.89 -6.17 -11.26
N ALA A 52 -6.72 -6.73 -12.16
CA ALA A 52 -6.86 -6.29 -13.55
C ALA A 52 -7.31 -4.81 -13.71
N SER A 53 -7.84 -4.20 -12.64
CA SER A 53 -8.32 -2.82 -12.58
C SER A 53 -7.33 -1.85 -11.93
N PHE A 54 -6.13 -2.30 -11.54
CA PHE A 54 -5.19 -1.44 -10.84
C PHE A 54 -4.73 -0.30 -11.76
N ALA A 55 -5.37 0.86 -11.64
CA ALA A 55 -5.11 2.08 -12.40
C ALA A 55 -3.81 2.79 -11.95
N PHE A 56 -3.01 2.09 -11.17
CA PHE A 56 -1.88 2.63 -10.44
C PHE A 56 -0.60 2.00 -10.97
N SER A 57 0.44 2.80 -11.10
CA SER A 57 1.71 2.31 -11.65
C SER A 57 2.40 1.41 -10.63
N LEU A 58 2.88 0.23 -11.05
CA LEU A 58 3.73 -0.61 -10.19
C LEU A 58 4.98 0.16 -9.70
N SER A 59 5.53 1.06 -10.53
CA SER A 59 6.64 1.93 -10.12
C SER A 59 6.27 2.99 -9.08
N GLU A 60 4.99 3.28 -8.91
CA GLU A 60 4.50 4.13 -7.82
C GLU A 60 4.29 3.31 -6.55
N PHE A 61 3.84 2.05 -6.68
CA PHE A 61 3.80 1.12 -5.56
C PHE A 61 5.20 0.90 -4.97
N ASP A 62 6.22 0.69 -5.81
CA ASP A 62 7.61 0.52 -5.35
C ASP A 62 8.06 1.71 -4.48
N ARG A 63 7.77 2.95 -4.92
CA ARG A 63 8.10 4.17 -4.18
C ARG A 63 7.36 4.25 -2.84
N ILE A 64 6.10 3.82 -2.79
CA ILE A 64 5.33 3.78 -1.55
C ILE A 64 5.88 2.71 -0.60
N TRP A 65 6.33 1.58 -1.14
CA TRP A 65 6.94 0.52 -0.35
C TRP A 65 8.25 0.96 0.28
N GLU A 66 9.10 1.67 -0.46
CA GLU A 66 10.33 2.26 0.09
C GLU A 66 10.04 3.23 1.24
N ALA A 67 9.01 4.07 1.11
CA ALA A 67 8.59 4.97 2.18
C ALA A 67 8.07 4.21 3.42
N TYR A 68 7.38 3.09 3.22
CA TYR A 68 6.96 2.21 4.30
C TYR A 68 8.15 1.60 5.05
N GLU A 69 9.13 1.04 4.34
CA GLU A 69 10.34 0.48 4.95
C GLU A 69 11.14 1.57 5.68
N ALA A 70 11.27 2.77 5.10
CA ALA A 70 11.94 3.90 5.73
C ALA A 70 11.23 4.38 7.01
N ALA A 71 9.90 4.28 7.08
CA ALA A 71 9.13 4.66 8.27
C ALA A 71 9.19 3.61 9.40
N LEU A 72 9.67 2.40 9.11
CA LEU A 72 9.85 1.31 10.07
C LEU A 72 11.29 1.17 10.60
N ALA A 73 12.25 1.85 9.96
CA ALA A 73 13.64 1.96 10.39
C ALA A 73 13.77 2.89 11.62
#